data_AF-A0ABD2KYD6-F1
#
_entry.id   AF-A0ABD2KYD6-F1
#
_cell.length_a   1.000
_cell.length_b   1.000
_cell.length_c   1.000
_cell.angle_alpha   90.00
_cell.angle_beta   90.00
_cell.angle_gamma   90.00
#
_symmetry.space_group_name_H-M   'P 1'
#
loop_
_entity.id
_entity.type
_entity.pdbx_description
1 polymer ?
#
loop_
_entity_poly.entity_id
_entity_poly.type
_entity_poly.pdbx_seq_one_letter_code
_entity_poly.pdbx_strand_id
1 'polypeptide(L)'
;MTHRYESDPGWIYLRLPREVLLKEQSRPYDSKKNVWVPDPEEGYAEAEIASTKGEQVTVKVAGSERTVKKEMVQEMNPPKFEKAEDMSNLTFLNDASVLANLRSRYKAMLIYTYSGLFCVVINPYKRLPIYTDTVARMFMGKRRNEMPPHLFAVSDEAYRNMLQNRENQSMLITGESGAGKTENTKKVIAYFASVGASQQEAAGGDDSKPKNTVTLEDQIVQTNPVLEAFGNAKTVRNNNSSRFGKFIRIHFNRAGRVASCDIEHYLLEKSRVIRQAPGERCYHIFYQIFSDYKPELRKKLKLTKNLKDYYFVAQAELTIDGINDKEEFKLTDEAFDVLNFNEQEKAECYRLMSGIMHMGNMKFKQRPREEQAEPDETEEAAAASEMFGIDSEAMLNALVKPRVRVGNEWVSKGQNMEQVSWSIGAMAKALYARIFDWLVKKCNDTLDQKGLSRDSFIGVLDIAGFEIFDVRLNSDPMRQVMNFVCCTPNPDAIDFNES
;
A
#
# COMPACT_ATOMS: atom_id res chain seq x y z
N MET A 1 -29.19 5.13 -27.41
CA MET A 1 -27.70 5.03 -27.34
C MET A 1 -27.20 4.18 -26.15
N THR A 2 -28.08 3.51 -25.40
CA THR A 2 -27.76 2.77 -24.17
C THR A 2 -27.17 1.36 -24.36
N HIS A 3 -27.19 0.80 -25.58
CA HIS A 3 -26.88 -0.63 -25.80
C HIS A 3 -25.42 -0.99 -26.06
N ARG A 4 -24.45 -0.06 -25.99
CA ARG A 4 -23.07 -0.36 -26.42
C ARG A 4 -22.19 -1.00 -25.34
N TYR A 5 -22.53 -0.82 -24.06
CA TYR A 5 -21.70 -1.27 -22.94
C TYR A 5 -22.23 -2.52 -22.25
N GLU A 6 -23.54 -2.79 -22.35
CA GLU A 6 -24.21 -3.92 -21.68
C GLU A 6 -23.71 -5.30 -22.16
N SER A 7 -23.09 -5.35 -23.34
CA SER A 7 -22.48 -6.57 -23.89
C SER A 7 -21.08 -6.86 -23.34
N ASP A 8 -20.45 -5.93 -22.62
CA ASP A 8 -19.11 -6.16 -22.06
C ASP A 8 -19.20 -7.10 -20.83
N PRO A 9 -18.34 -8.14 -20.75
CA PRO A 9 -18.34 -9.07 -19.62
C PRO A 9 -18.17 -8.40 -18.24
N GLY A 10 -17.55 -7.22 -18.18
CA GLY A 10 -17.38 -6.42 -16.97
C GLY A 10 -18.65 -5.71 -16.52
N TRP A 11 -19.59 -5.43 -17.41
CA TRP A 11 -20.75 -4.57 -17.13
C TRP A 11 -21.64 -5.09 -16.00
N ILE A 12 -21.82 -6.41 -15.92
CA ILE A 12 -22.64 -7.06 -14.89
C ILE A 12 -22.11 -6.81 -13.46
N TYR A 13 -20.82 -6.48 -13.32
CA TYR A 13 -20.16 -6.16 -12.05
C TYR A 13 -20.12 -4.65 -11.76
N LEU A 14 -20.62 -3.82 -12.68
CA LEU A 14 -20.71 -2.37 -12.54
C LEU A 14 -22.15 -1.91 -12.29
N ARG A 15 -23.11 -2.53 -12.99
CA ARG A 15 -24.53 -2.20 -12.86
C ARG A 15 -25.41 -3.43 -13.08
N LEU A 16 -26.40 -3.60 -12.21
CA LEU A 16 -27.39 -4.66 -12.34
C LEU A 16 -28.36 -4.39 -13.49
N PRO A 17 -28.94 -5.44 -14.11
CA PRO A 17 -30.04 -5.28 -15.04
C PRO A 17 -31.20 -4.51 -14.39
N ARG A 18 -31.78 -3.56 -15.13
CA ARG A 18 -32.81 -2.66 -14.62
C ARG A 18 -34.01 -3.40 -14.02
N GLU A 19 -34.40 -4.52 -14.63
CA GLU A 19 -35.53 -5.34 -14.17
C GLU A 19 -35.27 -5.95 -12.78
N VAL A 20 -34.05 -6.43 -12.53
CA VAL A 20 -33.65 -6.99 -11.24
C VAL A 20 -33.68 -5.90 -10.17
N LEU A 21 -33.09 -4.74 -10.45
CA LEU A 21 -33.07 -3.62 -9.52
C LEU A 21 -34.48 -3.10 -9.21
N LEU A 22 -35.34 -2.98 -10.22
CA LEU A 22 -36.72 -2.51 -10.05
C LEU A 22 -37.57 -3.47 -9.20
N LYS A 23 -37.33 -4.78 -9.32
CA LYS A 23 -37.97 -5.79 -8.47
C LYS A 23 -37.55 -5.65 -7.00
N GLU A 24 -36.29 -5.32 -6.74
CA GLU A 24 -35.82 -5.10 -5.37
C GLU A 24 -36.30 -3.77 -4.80
N GLN A 25 -36.34 -2.72 -5.62
CA GLN A 25 -36.81 -1.38 -5.23
C GLN A 25 -38.32 -1.28 -5.00
N SER A 26 -39.08 -2.30 -5.43
CA SER A 26 -40.55 -2.39 -5.26
C SER A 26 -40.98 -3.27 -4.08
N ARG A 27 -40.05 -3.69 -3.21
CA ARG A 27 -40.39 -4.46 -2.00
C ARG A 27 -41.33 -3.67 -1.08
N PRO A 28 -42.27 -4.34 -0.38
CA PRO A 28 -43.13 -3.69 0.61
C PRO A 28 -42.29 -3.03 1.72
N TYR A 29 -42.70 -1.83 2.13
CA TYR A 29 -42.01 -1.05 3.16
C TYR A 29 -42.98 -0.13 3.88
N ASP A 30 -42.84 -0.04 5.19
CA ASP A 30 -43.55 0.88 6.07
C ASP A 30 -42.53 1.66 6.91
N SER A 31 -42.39 2.96 6.62
CA SER A 31 -41.47 3.88 7.32
C SER A 31 -41.68 3.98 8.83
N LYS A 32 -42.86 3.61 9.33
CA LYS A 32 -43.15 3.66 10.77
C LYS A 32 -42.88 2.34 11.48
N LYS A 33 -42.64 1.26 10.73
CA LYS A 33 -42.42 -0.09 11.29
C LYS A 33 -41.03 -0.62 10.99
N ASN A 34 -40.53 -0.46 9.77
CA ASN A 34 -39.24 -1.00 9.36
C ASN A 34 -38.10 -0.13 9.90
N VAL A 35 -37.23 -0.75 10.70
CA VAL A 35 -36.14 -0.09 11.41
C VAL A 35 -34.90 -0.98 11.46
N TRP A 36 -33.75 -0.38 11.76
CA TRP A 36 -32.52 -1.08 12.06
C TRP A 36 -32.32 -1.17 13.58
N VAL A 37 -31.81 -2.32 14.05
CA VAL A 37 -31.40 -2.50 15.44
C VAL A 37 -30.01 -3.15 15.53
N PRO A 38 -29.23 -2.89 16.59
CA PRO A 38 -27.90 -3.47 16.76
C PRO A 38 -27.98 -4.99 16.92
N ASP A 39 -27.09 -5.68 16.21
CA ASP A 39 -26.96 -7.13 16.26
C ASP A 39 -25.50 -7.52 16.59
N PRO A 40 -25.26 -8.43 17.56
CA PRO A 40 -23.91 -8.82 17.94
C PRO A 40 -23.09 -9.47 16.82
N GLU A 41 -23.72 -10.13 15.85
CA GLU A 41 -23.04 -10.87 14.79
C GLU A 41 -23.01 -10.06 13.48
N GLU A 42 -24.17 -9.52 13.09
CA GLU A 42 -24.35 -8.81 11.82
C GLU A 42 -24.07 -7.30 11.94
N GLY A 43 -23.76 -6.80 13.13
CA GLY A 43 -23.62 -5.38 13.46
C GLY A 43 -24.97 -4.66 13.56
N TYR A 44 -25.77 -4.73 12.50
CA TYR A 44 -27.15 -4.26 12.45
C TYR A 44 -28.05 -5.25 11.72
N ALA A 45 -29.29 -5.41 12.18
CA ALA A 45 -30.29 -6.28 11.60
C ALA A 45 -31.58 -5.52 11.23
N GLU A 46 -32.23 -5.96 10.16
CA GLU A 46 -33.56 -5.49 9.75
C GLU A 46 -34.59 -5.94 10.79
N ALA A 47 -35.45 -5.01 11.22
CA ALA A 47 -36.47 -5.28 12.21
C ALA A 47 -37.79 -4.56 11.92
N GLU A 48 -38.88 -5.10 12.48
CA GLU A 48 -40.20 -4.47 12.45
C GLU A 48 -40.67 -4.11 13.87
N ILE A 49 -41.08 -2.87 14.09
CA ILE A 49 -41.65 -2.44 15.38
C ILE A 49 -42.98 -3.17 15.61
N ALA A 50 -43.04 -3.93 16.71
CA ALA A 50 -44.26 -4.59 17.19
C ALA A 50 -45.01 -3.73 18.22
N SER A 51 -44.30 -3.12 19.18
CA SER A 51 -44.89 -2.18 20.13
C SER A 51 -43.86 -1.22 20.73
N THR A 52 -44.34 -0.09 21.26
CA THR A 52 -43.52 0.89 21.96
C THR A 52 -44.13 1.16 23.33
N LYS A 53 -43.32 1.00 24.39
CA LYS A 53 -43.71 1.23 25.78
C LYS A 53 -42.67 2.11 26.46
N GLY A 54 -42.96 3.42 26.55
CA GLY A 54 -42.01 4.41 27.07
C GLY A 54 -40.71 4.44 26.27
N GLU A 55 -39.58 4.22 26.95
CA GLU A 55 -38.23 4.19 26.36
C GLU A 55 -37.82 2.83 25.77
N GLN A 56 -38.73 1.84 25.79
CA GLN A 56 -38.47 0.51 25.23
C GLN A 56 -39.32 0.25 24.00
N VAL A 57 -38.69 -0.33 22.97
CA VAL A 57 -39.31 -0.73 21.71
C VAL A 57 -39.16 -2.23 21.56
N THR A 58 -40.28 -2.94 21.43
CA THR A 58 -40.28 -4.36 21.07
C THR A 58 -40.30 -4.47 19.56
N VAL A 59 -39.26 -5.08 19.00
CA VAL A 59 -39.06 -5.29 17.57
C VAL A 59 -39.07 -6.78 17.24
N LYS A 60 -39.47 -7.12 16.01
CA LYS A 60 -39.36 -8.46 15.43
C LYS A 60 -38.15 -8.50 14.51
N VAL A 61 -37.19 -9.36 14.84
CA VAL A 61 -35.97 -9.62 14.03
C VAL A 61 -36.03 -11.07 13.59
N ALA A 62 -36.09 -11.33 12.27
CA ALA A 62 -36.16 -12.68 11.70
C ALA A 62 -37.23 -13.60 12.35
N GLY A 63 -38.37 -13.02 12.76
CA GLY A 63 -39.48 -13.75 13.41
C GLY A 63 -39.38 -13.89 14.93
N SER A 64 -38.25 -13.52 15.56
CA SER A 64 -38.08 -13.48 17.02
C SER A 64 -38.32 -12.08 17.57
N GLU A 65 -38.99 -11.96 18.72
CA GLU A 65 -39.20 -10.68 19.40
C GLU A 65 -38.02 -10.34 20.31
N ARG A 66 -37.54 -9.10 20.20
CA ARG A 66 -36.49 -8.53 21.05
C ARG A 66 -36.93 -7.16 21.53
N THR A 67 -36.67 -6.86 22.79
CA THR A 67 -36.90 -5.51 23.32
C THR A 67 -35.57 -4.77 23.39
N VAL A 68 -35.52 -3.60 22.76
CA VAL A 68 -34.36 -2.71 22.73
C VAL A 68 -34.75 -1.34 23.24
N LYS A 69 -33.77 -0.55 23.67
CA LYS A 69 -34.03 0.86 24.01
C LYS A 69 -34.33 1.64 22.73
N LYS A 70 -35.22 2.62 22.84
CA LYS A 70 -35.62 3.48 21.72
C LYS A 70 -34.43 4.18 21.05
N GLU A 71 -33.45 4.62 21.84
CA GLU A 71 -32.21 5.25 21.36
C GLU A 71 -31.32 4.36 20.47
N MET A 72 -31.49 3.03 20.55
CA MET A 72 -30.74 2.08 19.73
C MET A 72 -31.41 1.79 18.39
N VAL A 73 -32.66 2.22 18.19
CA VAL A 73 -33.42 2.00 16.95
C VAL A 73 -33.05 3.07 15.94
N GLN A 74 -32.58 2.67 14.76
CA GLN A 74 -32.26 3.59 13.67
C GLN A 74 -33.29 3.49 12.54
N GLU A 75 -33.55 4.61 11.87
CA GLU A 75 -34.49 4.69 10.74
C GLU A 75 -33.96 3.90 9.53
N MET A 76 -34.85 3.19 8.84
CA MET A 76 -34.51 2.42 7.64
C MET A 76 -34.82 3.23 6.38
N ASN A 77 -33.93 3.20 5.38
CA ASN A 77 -34.21 3.81 4.10
C ASN A 77 -35.27 3.03 3.30
N PRO A 78 -36.18 3.71 2.58
CA PRO A 78 -37.13 3.01 1.70
C PRO A 78 -36.43 2.18 0.61
N PRO A 79 -37.03 1.06 0.15
CA PRO A 79 -36.46 0.18 -0.88
C PRO A 79 -36.08 0.87 -2.18
N LYS A 80 -36.65 2.03 -2.51
CA LYS A 80 -36.22 2.84 -3.66
C LYS A 80 -34.72 3.16 -3.68
N PHE A 81 -34.06 3.13 -2.51
CA PHE A 81 -32.63 3.35 -2.34
C PHE A 81 -31.80 2.06 -2.32
N GLU A 82 -32.41 0.91 -2.60
CA GLU A 82 -31.72 -0.36 -2.64
C GLU A 82 -30.54 -0.30 -3.63
N LYS A 83 -29.35 -0.67 -3.14
CA LYS A 83 -28.08 -0.65 -3.88
C LYS A 83 -27.74 0.71 -4.51
N ALA A 84 -28.11 1.81 -3.84
CA ALA A 84 -27.81 3.17 -4.25
C ALA A 84 -26.34 3.32 -4.68
N GLU A 85 -26.13 3.93 -5.86
CA GLU A 85 -24.80 4.20 -6.41
C GLU A 85 -24.04 5.25 -5.60
N ASP A 86 -24.76 6.20 -4.99
CA ASP A 86 -24.20 7.21 -4.07
C ASP A 86 -25.01 7.30 -2.78
N MET A 87 -24.36 6.98 -1.67
CA MET A 87 -24.97 6.93 -0.34
C MET A 87 -25.30 8.31 0.23
N SER A 88 -24.74 9.40 -0.33
CA SER A 88 -25.13 10.76 0.07
C SER A 88 -26.57 11.11 -0.34
N ASN A 89 -27.16 10.35 -1.26
CA ASN A 89 -28.56 10.52 -1.68
C ASN A 89 -29.56 9.76 -0.80
N LEU A 90 -29.10 8.99 0.20
CA LEU A 90 -29.99 8.32 1.15
C LEU A 90 -30.78 9.36 1.96
N THR A 91 -32.01 9.01 2.35
CA THR A 91 -32.84 9.89 3.20
C THR A 91 -32.38 9.86 4.66
N PHE A 92 -32.13 8.66 5.18
CA PHE A 92 -31.62 8.49 6.54
C PHE A 92 -30.13 8.16 6.47
N LEU A 93 -29.31 9.08 6.98
CA LEU A 93 -27.85 8.96 7.01
C LEU A 93 -27.42 8.44 8.38
N ASN A 94 -27.37 7.11 8.52
CA ASN A 94 -26.95 6.42 9.73
C ASN A 94 -26.06 5.21 9.39
N ASP A 95 -25.32 4.73 10.39
CA ASP A 95 -24.34 3.64 10.23
C ASP A 95 -24.98 2.37 9.65
N ALA A 96 -26.20 2.04 10.10
CA ALA A 96 -26.91 0.86 9.62
C ALA A 96 -27.24 0.95 8.13
N SER A 97 -27.66 2.11 7.65
CA SER A 97 -28.01 2.33 6.24
C SER A 97 -26.78 2.29 5.32
N VAL A 98 -25.65 2.85 5.77
CA VAL A 98 -24.38 2.77 5.04
C VAL A 98 -23.92 1.31 4.95
N LEU A 99 -23.91 0.59 6.08
CA LEU A 99 -23.53 -0.83 6.13
C LEU A 99 -24.43 -1.69 5.25
N ALA A 100 -25.75 -1.49 5.31
CA ALA A 100 -26.73 -2.25 4.54
C ALA A 100 -26.55 -2.03 3.02
N ASN A 101 -26.38 -0.79 2.58
CA ASN A 101 -26.18 -0.49 1.16
C ASN A 101 -24.88 -1.11 0.63
N LEU A 102 -23.77 -0.93 1.36
CA LEU A 102 -22.48 -1.52 1.02
C LEU A 102 -22.55 -3.06 0.97
N ARG A 103 -23.16 -3.69 1.99
CA ARG A 103 -23.34 -5.15 2.05
C ARG A 103 -24.20 -5.68 0.90
N SER A 104 -25.30 -4.99 0.59
CA SER A 104 -26.20 -5.38 -0.50
C SER A 104 -25.52 -5.28 -1.87
N ARG A 105 -24.78 -4.20 -2.12
CA ARG A 105 -23.98 -4.04 -3.35
C ARG A 105 -22.89 -5.10 -3.46
N TYR A 106 -22.17 -5.35 -2.36
CA TYR A 106 -21.11 -6.35 -2.33
C TYR A 106 -21.61 -7.78 -2.57
N LYS A 107 -22.79 -8.15 -2.04
CA LYS A 107 -23.45 -9.44 -2.34
C LYS A 107 -23.75 -9.62 -3.83
N ALA A 108 -23.97 -8.52 -4.56
CA ALA A 108 -24.15 -8.50 -6.01
C ALA A 108 -22.82 -8.33 -6.78
N MET A 109 -21.66 -8.42 -6.10
CA MET A 109 -20.32 -8.18 -6.65
C MET A 109 -20.09 -6.77 -7.22
N LEU A 110 -20.89 -5.79 -6.77
CA LEU A 110 -20.70 -4.37 -7.07
C LEU A 110 -19.77 -3.76 -6.00
N ILE A 111 -18.47 -3.74 -6.27
CA ILE A 111 -17.47 -3.41 -5.24
C ILE A 111 -17.28 -1.90 -5.00
N TYR A 112 -17.69 -1.07 -5.95
CA TYR A 112 -17.55 0.39 -5.88
C TYR A 112 -18.88 1.03 -5.49
N THR A 113 -18.83 1.97 -4.56
CA THR A 113 -19.99 2.76 -4.12
C THR A 113 -19.55 4.16 -3.79
N TYR A 114 -20.26 5.17 -4.26
CA TYR A 114 -19.97 6.54 -3.86
C TYR A 114 -20.56 6.88 -2.49
N SER A 115 -19.91 7.81 -1.79
CA SER A 115 -20.38 8.41 -0.55
C SER A 115 -20.03 9.89 -0.57
N GLY A 116 -20.82 10.69 -1.28
CA GLY A 116 -20.54 12.12 -1.46
C GLY A 116 -19.28 12.33 -2.30
N LEU A 117 -18.20 12.83 -1.73
CA LEU A 117 -16.94 12.99 -2.46
C LEU A 117 -16.12 11.68 -2.54
N PHE A 118 -16.37 10.74 -1.63
CA PHE A 118 -15.59 9.51 -1.52
C PHE A 118 -16.07 8.41 -2.46
N CYS A 119 -15.15 7.57 -2.90
CA CYS A 119 -15.43 6.31 -3.58
C CYS A 119 -15.02 5.17 -2.65
N VAL A 120 -16.00 4.46 -2.09
CA VAL A 120 -15.80 3.29 -1.23
C VAL A 120 -15.57 2.07 -2.10
N VAL A 121 -14.52 1.30 -1.79
CA VAL A 121 -14.14 0.08 -2.49
C VAL A 121 -14.08 -1.07 -1.49
N ILE A 122 -14.78 -2.16 -1.76
CA ILE A 122 -14.72 -3.38 -0.94
C ILE A 122 -13.94 -4.46 -1.70
N ASN A 123 -12.86 -4.96 -1.09
CA ASN A 123 -11.99 -5.96 -1.71
C ASN A 123 -12.79 -7.25 -2.06
N PRO A 124 -12.93 -7.63 -3.34
CA PRO A 124 -13.70 -8.80 -3.76
C PRO A 124 -13.01 -10.15 -3.48
N TYR A 125 -11.71 -10.14 -3.17
CA TYR A 125 -10.86 -11.35 -3.12
C TYR A 125 -10.94 -12.23 -4.38
N LYS A 126 -11.35 -11.64 -5.51
CA LYS A 126 -11.55 -12.29 -6.81
C LYS A 126 -11.17 -11.33 -7.92
N ARG A 127 -10.66 -11.87 -9.02
CA ARG A 127 -10.41 -11.09 -10.23
C ARG A 127 -11.73 -10.81 -10.93
N LEU A 128 -12.07 -9.53 -11.08
CA LEU A 128 -13.25 -9.07 -11.81
C LEU A 128 -12.83 -8.48 -13.16
N PRO A 129 -13.57 -8.72 -14.25
CA PRO A 129 -13.26 -8.17 -15.58
C PRO A 129 -13.66 -6.68 -15.72
N ILE A 130 -13.42 -5.87 -14.68
CA ILE A 130 -13.79 -4.43 -14.62
C ILE A 130 -12.60 -3.48 -14.84
N TYR A 131 -11.41 -4.04 -15.07
CA TYR A 131 -10.17 -3.28 -15.28
C TYR A 131 -9.58 -3.51 -16.68
N THR A 132 -10.40 -3.95 -17.63
CA THR A 132 -10.00 -4.12 -19.02
C THR A 132 -9.89 -2.76 -19.71
N ASP A 133 -9.13 -2.72 -20.82
CA ASP A 133 -9.05 -1.52 -21.65
C ASP A 133 -10.43 -1.11 -22.22
N THR A 134 -11.29 -2.09 -22.55
CA THR A 134 -12.66 -1.83 -22.98
C THR A 134 -13.43 -1.04 -21.94
N VAL A 135 -13.36 -1.44 -20.66
CA VAL A 135 -14.00 -0.73 -19.55
C VAL A 135 -13.35 0.63 -19.32
N ALA A 136 -12.03 0.76 -19.37
CA ALA A 136 -11.36 2.05 -19.25
C ALA A 136 -11.90 3.07 -20.26
N ARG A 137 -12.01 2.68 -21.55
CA ARG A 137 -12.59 3.51 -22.61
C ARG A 137 -14.06 3.90 -22.37
N MET A 138 -14.83 3.11 -21.61
CA MET A 138 -16.21 3.47 -21.27
C MET A 138 -16.28 4.70 -20.36
N PHE A 139 -15.30 4.85 -19.47
CA PHE A 139 -15.26 5.91 -18.47
C PHE A 139 -14.56 7.18 -18.98
N MET A 140 -13.76 7.09 -20.05
CA MET A 140 -13.03 8.22 -20.60
C MET A 140 -13.96 9.37 -21.01
N GLY A 141 -13.69 10.56 -20.45
CA GLY A 141 -14.43 11.78 -20.75
C GLY A 141 -15.89 11.77 -20.26
N LYS A 142 -16.29 10.81 -19.42
CA LYS A 142 -17.64 10.73 -18.86
C LYS A 142 -17.72 11.46 -17.54
N ARG A 143 -18.86 12.10 -17.29
CA ARG A 143 -19.17 12.67 -15.98
C ARG A 143 -19.50 11.55 -15.01
N ARG A 144 -19.24 11.81 -13.72
CA ARG A 144 -19.44 10.85 -12.64
C ARG A 144 -20.88 10.30 -12.54
N ASN A 145 -21.88 11.08 -12.92
CA ASN A 145 -23.29 10.70 -12.92
C ASN A 145 -23.76 10.00 -14.21
N GLU A 146 -22.93 9.96 -15.26
CA GLU A 146 -23.25 9.29 -16.52
C GLU A 146 -22.88 7.81 -16.48
N MET A 147 -21.95 7.43 -15.60
CA MET A 147 -21.43 6.07 -15.47
C MET A 147 -21.62 5.53 -14.04
N PRO A 148 -21.69 4.19 -13.85
CA PRO A 148 -21.76 3.60 -12.53
C PRO A 148 -20.54 3.96 -11.66
N PRO A 149 -20.61 3.79 -10.32
CA PRO A 149 -19.47 4.00 -9.45
C PRO A 149 -18.27 3.16 -9.86
N HIS A 150 -17.13 3.81 -10.05
CA HIS A 150 -15.88 3.13 -10.41
C HIS A 150 -14.67 4.00 -10.12
N LEU A 151 -13.53 3.37 -9.85
CA LEU A 151 -12.24 4.05 -9.69
C LEU A 151 -11.88 4.91 -10.91
N PHE A 152 -12.11 4.40 -12.11
CA PHE A 152 -11.83 5.10 -13.37
C PHE A 152 -12.63 6.40 -13.52
N ALA A 153 -13.86 6.47 -13.00
CA ALA A 153 -14.61 7.73 -13.02
C ALA A 153 -13.94 8.80 -12.16
N VAL A 154 -13.41 8.42 -10.99
CA VAL A 154 -12.67 9.33 -10.10
C VAL A 154 -11.36 9.76 -10.73
N SER A 155 -10.64 8.84 -11.36
CA SER A 155 -9.41 9.14 -12.10
C SER A 155 -9.68 10.08 -13.29
N ASP A 156 -10.72 9.83 -14.09
CA ASP A 156 -11.11 10.68 -15.21
C ASP A 156 -11.54 12.08 -14.77
N GLU A 157 -12.26 12.17 -13.66
CA GLU A 157 -12.64 13.44 -13.05
C GLU A 157 -11.42 14.26 -12.62
N ALA A 158 -10.46 13.63 -11.92
CA ALA A 158 -9.19 14.28 -11.59
C ALA A 158 -8.44 14.74 -12.85
N TYR A 159 -8.35 13.90 -13.87
CA TYR A 159 -7.70 14.25 -15.13
C TYR A 159 -8.35 15.45 -15.83
N ARG A 160 -9.68 15.44 -15.95
CA ARG A 160 -10.43 16.56 -16.56
C ARG A 160 -10.28 17.84 -15.75
N ASN A 161 -10.38 17.77 -14.42
CA ASN A 161 -10.24 18.93 -13.54
C ASN A 161 -8.83 19.52 -13.64
N MET A 162 -7.79 18.68 -13.71
CA MET A 162 -6.41 19.12 -13.94
C MET A 162 -6.29 19.92 -15.23
N LEU A 163 -6.83 19.42 -16.35
CA LEU A 163 -6.74 20.12 -17.64
C LEU A 163 -7.58 21.39 -17.70
N GLN A 164 -8.77 21.38 -17.10
CA GLN A 164 -9.71 22.51 -17.13
C GLN A 164 -9.27 23.64 -16.19
N ASN A 165 -8.90 23.30 -14.96
CA ASN A 165 -8.57 24.27 -13.92
C ASN A 165 -7.09 24.66 -13.94
N ARG A 166 -6.23 23.86 -14.60
CA ARG A 166 -4.77 24.00 -14.59
C ARG A 166 -4.18 23.92 -13.19
N GLU A 167 -4.75 23.05 -12.37
CA GLU A 167 -4.33 22.80 -10.99
C GLU A 167 -3.91 21.34 -10.83
N ASN A 168 -2.84 21.12 -10.08
CA ASN A 168 -2.41 19.76 -9.71
C ASN A 168 -3.51 19.07 -8.90
N GLN A 169 -3.65 17.76 -9.09
CA GLN A 169 -4.66 16.96 -8.40
C GLN A 169 -3.99 15.93 -7.50
N SER A 170 -4.74 15.42 -6.53
CA SER A 170 -4.31 14.28 -5.73
C SER A 170 -5.42 13.26 -5.53
N MET A 171 -5.04 11.99 -5.49
CA MET A 171 -5.90 10.85 -5.20
C MET A 171 -5.36 10.14 -3.97
N LEU A 172 -6.11 10.20 -2.87
CA LEU A 172 -5.74 9.57 -1.61
C LEU A 172 -6.46 8.22 -1.50
N ILE A 173 -5.70 7.13 -1.46
CA ILE A 173 -6.23 5.76 -1.34
C ILE A 173 -5.96 5.27 0.08
N THR A 174 -7.03 5.20 0.90
CA THR A 174 -6.94 4.83 2.31
C THR A 174 -7.62 3.48 2.58
N GLY A 175 -7.25 2.85 3.69
CA GLY A 175 -7.82 1.57 4.13
C GLY A 175 -6.84 0.75 4.96
N GLU A 176 -7.34 -0.18 5.75
CA GLU A 176 -6.51 -1.09 6.55
C GLU A 176 -5.61 -1.99 5.69
N SER A 177 -4.67 -2.70 6.32
CA SER A 177 -3.90 -3.72 5.64
C SER A 177 -4.82 -4.80 5.07
N GLY A 178 -4.61 -5.20 3.81
CA GLY A 178 -5.47 -6.15 3.08
C GLY A 178 -6.69 -5.53 2.38
N ALA A 179 -6.96 -4.22 2.55
CA ALA A 179 -8.09 -3.56 1.88
C ALA A 179 -7.94 -3.42 0.34
N GLY A 180 -6.75 -3.66 -0.21
CA GLY A 180 -6.50 -3.59 -1.65
C GLY A 180 -6.02 -2.23 -2.16
N LYS A 181 -5.42 -1.38 -1.31
CA LYS A 181 -4.90 -0.05 -1.68
C LYS A 181 -3.96 -0.10 -2.88
N THR A 182 -2.89 -0.90 -2.77
CA THR A 182 -1.86 -1.07 -3.80
C THR A 182 -2.42 -1.55 -5.14
N GLU A 183 -3.40 -2.45 -5.11
CA GLU A 183 -4.08 -2.90 -6.34
C GLU A 183 -4.85 -1.76 -6.99
N ASN A 184 -5.60 -0.95 -6.23
CA ASN A 184 -6.26 0.23 -6.77
C ASN A 184 -5.26 1.26 -7.31
N THR A 185 -4.15 1.51 -6.61
CA THR A 185 -3.05 2.39 -7.07
C THR A 185 -2.54 1.95 -8.44
N LYS A 186 -2.27 0.65 -8.62
CA LYS A 186 -1.85 0.07 -9.93
C LYS A 186 -2.89 0.33 -11.02
N LYS A 187 -4.18 0.21 -10.72
CA LYS A 187 -5.27 0.45 -11.68
C LYS A 187 -5.45 1.93 -12.03
N VAL A 188 -5.24 2.85 -11.08
CA VAL A 188 -5.24 4.30 -11.36
C VAL A 188 -4.12 4.66 -12.34
N ILE A 189 -2.90 4.17 -12.09
CA ILE A 189 -1.76 4.41 -12.99
C ILE A 189 -2.06 3.88 -14.39
N ALA A 190 -2.53 2.62 -14.48
CA ALA A 190 -2.90 2.00 -15.75
C ALA A 190 -4.02 2.75 -16.50
N TYR A 191 -4.92 3.42 -15.77
CA TYR A 191 -5.94 4.26 -16.38
C TYR A 191 -5.35 5.51 -17.02
N PHE A 192 -4.50 6.27 -16.30
CA PHE A 192 -3.86 7.47 -16.85
C PHE A 192 -2.96 7.17 -18.05
N ALA A 193 -2.29 6.03 -18.01
CA ALA A 193 -1.59 5.43 -19.13
C ALA A 193 -2.49 5.27 -20.38
N SER A 194 -3.64 4.60 -20.23
CA SER A 194 -4.60 4.38 -21.33
C SER A 194 -5.19 5.69 -21.87
N VAL A 195 -5.48 6.66 -21.00
CA VAL A 195 -5.96 8.00 -21.40
C VAL A 195 -4.90 8.74 -22.23
N GLY A 196 -3.63 8.70 -21.80
CA GLY A 196 -2.51 9.31 -22.53
C GLY A 196 -2.30 8.69 -23.91
N ALA A 197 -2.34 7.36 -23.99
CA ALA A 197 -2.22 6.61 -25.25
C ALA A 197 -3.36 6.94 -26.24
N SER A 198 -4.60 6.97 -25.76
CA SER A 198 -5.77 7.30 -26.61
C SER A 198 -5.67 8.70 -27.23
N GLN A 199 -5.13 9.67 -26.50
CA GLN A 199 -4.90 11.02 -27.05
C GLN A 199 -3.78 11.08 -28.09
N GLN A 200 -2.82 10.16 -28.04
CA GLN A 200 -1.77 10.03 -29.04
C GLN A 200 -2.32 9.41 -30.33
N GLU A 201 -3.16 8.37 -30.23
CA GLU A 201 -3.88 7.77 -31.36
C GLU A 201 -4.78 8.83 -32.04
N ALA A 202 -5.55 9.60 -31.26
CA ALA A 202 -6.45 10.63 -31.79
C ALA A 202 -5.72 11.79 -32.47
N ALA A 203 -4.45 12.03 -32.13
CA ALA A 203 -3.62 13.07 -32.74
C ALA A 203 -2.83 12.61 -33.97
N GLY A 204 -3.12 11.41 -34.50
CA GLY A 204 -2.43 10.85 -35.68
C GLY A 204 -0.98 10.46 -35.39
N GLY A 205 -0.69 10.01 -34.17
CA GLY A 205 0.64 9.54 -33.79
C GLY A 205 1.15 8.42 -34.70
N ASP A 206 2.43 8.49 -35.05
CA ASP A 206 3.09 7.55 -35.95
C ASP A 206 3.12 6.13 -35.34
N ASP A 207 2.43 5.19 -36.01
CA ASP A 207 2.40 3.73 -35.70
C ASP A 207 3.78 3.05 -35.92
N SER A 208 4.83 3.82 -36.21
CA SER A 208 6.18 3.34 -36.52
C SER A 208 6.99 2.86 -35.31
N LYS A 209 6.52 3.05 -34.07
CA LYS A 209 7.20 2.50 -32.90
C LYS A 209 6.96 0.99 -32.81
N PRO A 210 8.02 0.15 -32.79
CA PRO A 210 7.85 -1.29 -32.69
C PRO A 210 7.13 -1.64 -31.38
N LYS A 211 6.16 -2.57 -31.45
CA LYS A 211 5.37 -3.10 -30.32
C LYS A 211 6.19 -3.64 -29.12
N ASN A 212 7.51 -3.72 -29.25
CA ASN A 212 8.45 -4.16 -28.21
C ASN A 212 9.20 -3.00 -27.52
N THR A 213 8.81 -1.74 -27.73
CA THR A 213 9.37 -0.63 -26.93
C THR A 213 8.64 -0.55 -25.59
N VAL A 214 9.37 -0.77 -24.50
CA VAL A 214 8.86 -0.61 -23.13
C VAL A 214 8.34 0.82 -22.99
N THR A 215 7.05 0.95 -22.71
CA THR A 215 6.40 2.25 -22.55
C THR A 215 6.73 2.85 -21.18
N LEU A 216 6.56 4.16 -21.00
CA LEU A 216 6.78 4.79 -19.68
C LEU A 216 5.82 4.19 -18.64
N GLU A 217 4.63 3.83 -19.11
CA GLU A 217 3.56 3.16 -18.39
C GLU A 217 4.02 1.79 -17.89
N ASP A 218 4.63 0.99 -18.77
CA ASP A 218 5.25 -0.29 -18.39
C ASP A 218 6.35 -0.07 -17.35
N GLN A 219 7.21 0.93 -17.52
CA GLN A 219 8.27 1.25 -16.55
C GLN A 219 7.71 1.60 -15.17
N ILE A 220 6.62 2.40 -15.10
CA ILE A 220 5.97 2.73 -13.82
C ILE A 220 5.47 1.45 -13.14
N VAL A 221 4.83 0.54 -13.89
CA VAL A 221 4.34 -0.73 -13.35
C VAL A 221 5.50 -1.61 -12.88
N GLN A 222 6.62 -1.63 -13.61
CA GLN A 222 7.81 -2.42 -13.30
C GLN A 222 8.61 -1.87 -12.11
N THR A 223 8.34 -0.67 -11.61
CA THR A 223 8.88 -0.24 -10.31
C THR A 223 8.34 -1.08 -9.15
N ASN A 224 7.14 -1.66 -9.28
CA ASN A 224 6.49 -2.32 -8.17
C ASN A 224 7.22 -3.60 -7.74
N PRO A 225 7.62 -4.56 -8.60
CA PRO A 225 8.38 -5.73 -8.16
C PRO A 225 9.61 -5.39 -7.29
N VAL A 226 10.39 -4.38 -7.69
CA VAL A 226 11.55 -3.92 -6.92
C VAL A 226 11.12 -3.29 -5.59
N LEU A 227 10.19 -2.34 -5.61
CA LEU A 227 9.75 -1.66 -4.38
C LEU A 227 9.00 -2.59 -3.43
N GLU A 228 8.26 -3.57 -3.94
CA GLU A 228 7.57 -4.59 -3.14
C GLU A 228 8.58 -5.58 -2.55
N ALA A 229 9.62 -6.00 -3.30
CA ALA A 229 10.66 -6.87 -2.76
C ALA A 229 11.39 -6.25 -1.55
N PHE A 230 11.68 -4.94 -1.60
CA PHE A 230 12.41 -4.23 -0.55
C PHE A 230 11.52 -3.44 0.44
N GLY A 231 10.23 -3.35 0.19
CA GLY A 231 9.31 -2.50 0.96
C GLY A 231 8.06 -3.22 1.46
N ASN A 232 7.79 -4.44 0.99
CA ASN A 232 6.68 -5.26 1.46
C ASN A 232 7.16 -6.46 2.27
N ALA A 233 6.28 -6.94 3.14
CA ALA A 233 6.52 -8.13 3.95
C ALA A 233 5.20 -8.84 4.30
N LYS A 234 5.32 -10.10 4.76
CA LYS A 234 4.22 -10.83 5.39
C LYS A 234 3.90 -10.22 6.75
N THR A 235 2.63 -9.93 6.96
CA THR A 235 2.02 -9.60 8.27
C THR A 235 0.96 -10.63 8.60
N VAL A 236 0.42 -10.59 9.81
CA VAL A 236 -0.69 -11.48 10.23
C VAL A 236 -1.93 -11.31 9.33
N ARG A 237 -2.18 -10.10 8.82
CA ARG A 237 -3.40 -9.78 8.04
C ARG A 237 -3.21 -9.83 6.53
N ASN A 238 -1.97 -9.72 6.04
CA ASN A 238 -1.67 -9.63 4.63
C ASN A 238 -0.27 -10.20 4.33
N ASN A 239 -0.22 -11.14 3.39
CA ASN A 239 1.01 -11.80 2.93
C ASN A 239 1.96 -10.88 2.14
N ASN A 240 1.45 -9.79 1.56
CA ASN A 240 2.24 -8.81 0.81
C ASN A 240 1.87 -7.38 1.24
N SER A 241 2.09 -7.06 2.52
CA SER A 241 1.76 -5.75 3.09
C SER A 241 2.87 -4.75 2.81
N SER A 242 2.52 -3.59 2.22
CA SER A 242 3.44 -2.45 2.12
C SER A 242 3.74 -1.88 3.51
N ARG A 243 5.04 -1.73 3.81
CA ARG A 243 5.56 -1.21 5.08
C ARG A 243 6.26 0.15 4.90
N PHE A 244 5.84 0.87 3.86
CA PHE A 244 6.21 2.25 3.56
C PHE A 244 5.00 2.92 2.90
N GLY A 245 4.89 4.25 3.02
CA GLY A 245 3.99 5.05 2.21
C GLY A 245 4.64 5.44 0.89
N LYS A 246 3.85 5.53 -0.17
CA LYS A 246 4.27 5.87 -1.53
C LYS A 246 3.39 7.00 -2.06
N PHE A 247 4.01 8.07 -2.53
CA PHE A 247 3.35 9.13 -3.27
C PHE A 247 3.90 9.15 -4.69
N ILE A 248 3.05 8.84 -5.67
CA ILE A 248 3.43 8.75 -7.08
C ILE A 248 2.90 9.98 -7.78
N ARG A 249 3.78 10.84 -8.29
CA ARG A 249 3.39 11.99 -9.12
C ARG A 249 3.49 11.59 -10.58
N ILE A 250 2.35 11.60 -11.26
CA ILE A 250 2.29 11.42 -12.71
C ILE A 250 2.21 12.81 -13.32
N HIS A 251 3.27 13.22 -14.01
CA HIS A 251 3.35 14.54 -14.65
C HIS A 251 2.75 14.49 -16.04
N PHE A 252 2.03 15.55 -16.38
CA PHE A 252 1.41 15.75 -17.67
C PHE A 252 1.95 17.04 -18.31
N ASN A 253 2.10 17.01 -19.62
CA ASN A 253 2.41 18.20 -20.40
C ASN A 253 1.12 19.01 -20.68
N ARG A 254 1.28 20.18 -21.28
CA ARG A 254 0.18 21.07 -21.69
C ARG A 254 -0.87 20.44 -22.61
N ALA A 255 -0.49 19.40 -23.37
CA ALA A 255 -1.42 18.67 -24.23
C ALA A 255 -2.18 17.56 -23.48
N GLY A 256 -1.93 17.38 -22.18
CA GLY A 256 -2.55 16.36 -21.34
C GLY A 256 -1.93 14.97 -21.46
N ARG A 257 -0.75 14.84 -22.08
CA ARG A 257 -0.05 13.55 -22.21
C ARG A 257 0.88 13.32 -21.04
N VAL A 258 1.05 12.06 -20.66
CA VAL A 258 2.03 11.67 -19.63
C VAL A 258 3.42 12.07 -20.10
N ALA A 259 4.12 12.84 -19.27
CA ALA A 259 5.43 13.40 -19.57
C ALA A 259 6.53 12.74 -18.74
N SER A 260 6.28 12.47 -17.45
CA SER A 260 7.22 11.79 -16.57
C SER A 260 6.49 11.27 -15.33
N CYS A 261 7.16 10.45 -14.55
CA CYS A 261 6.65 9.99 -13.27
C CYS A 261 7.76 10.11 -12.23
N ASP A 262 7.40 10.39 -10.98
CA ASP A 262 8.32 10.25 -9.86
C ASP A 262 7.60 9.68 -8.64
N ILE A 263 8.39 9.05 -7.79
CA ILE A 263 7.96 8.35 -6.60
C ILE A 263 8.68 8.96 -5.41
N GLU A 264 7.89 9.46 -4.47
CA GLU A 264 8.36 9.78 -3.13
C GLU A 264 7.90 8.68 -2.17
N HIS A 265 8.75 8.33 -1.23
CA HIS A 265 8.42 7.32 -0.23
C HIS A 265 8.51 7.92 1.17
N TYR A 266 7.74 7.33 2.09
CA TYR A 266 7.55 7.84 3.44
C TYR A 266 7.59 6.68 4.44
N LEU A 267 8.20 6.92 5.61
CA LEU A 267 8.02 6.07 6.80
C LEU A 267 8.23 4.56 6.57
N LEU A 268 9.32 4.17 5.90
CA LEU A 268 9.71 2.75 5.83
C LEU A 268 9.87 2.17 7.25
N GLU A 269 9.24 1.05 7.54
CA GLU A 269 9.31 0.36 8.83
C GLU A 269 10.69 -0.28 9.05
N LYS A 270 11.65 0.51 9.53
CA LYS A 270 13.04 0.06 9.71
C LYS A 270 13.18 -1.07 10.74
N SER A 271 12.32 -1.09 11.76
CA SER A 271 12.36 -2.12 12.82
C SER A 271 12.28 -3.54 12.27
N ARG A 272 11.52 -3.73 11.18
CA ARG A 272 11.31 -5.04 10.53
C ARG A 272 12.59 -5.70 10.05
N VAL A 273 13.61 -4.92 9.71
CA VAL A 273 14.91 -5.42 9.21
C VAL A 273 15.60 -6.32 10.24
N ILE A 274 15.40 -6.05 11.54
CA ILE A 274 16.11 -6.73 12.63
C ILE A 274 15.18 -7.46 13.60
N ARG A 275 13.86 -7.32 13.45
CA ARG A 275 12.87 -7.91 14.35
C ARG A 275 11.58 -8.23 13.63
N GLN A 276 11.04 -9.43 13.87
CA GLN A 276 9.74 -9.86 13.34
C GLN A 276 8.87 -10.43 14.46
N ALA A 277 7.57 -10.13 14.44
CA ALA A 277 6.61 -10.74 15.37
C ALA A 277 6.19 -12.14 14.86
N PRO A 278 5.69 -13.03 15.76
CA PRO A 278 5.15 -14.33 15.34
C PRO A 278 4.07 -14.19 14.27
N GLY A 279 4.09 -15.05 13.26
CA GLY A 279 3.20 -14.96 12.09
C GLY A 279 3.64 -13.95 11.02
N GLU A 280 4.67 -13.15 11.28
CA GLU A 280 5.22 -12.18 10.33
C GLU A 280 6.57 -12.63 9.74
N ARG A 281 7.02 -11.89 8.72
CA ARG A 281 8.28 -12.10 8.02
C ARG A 281 9.05 -10.78 7.90
N CYS A 282 10.35 -10.85 7.61
CA CYS A 282 11.13 -9.71 7.16
C CYS A 282 10.74 -9.34 5.70
N TYR A 283 11.37 -8.32 5.12
CA TYR A 283 11.14 -7.93 3.73
C TYR A 283 11.45 -9.07 2.75
N HIS A 284 10.66 -9.17 1.67
CA HIS A 284 10.70 -10.32 0.75
C HIS A 284 12.07 -10.55 0.12
N ILE A 285 12.83 -9.48 -0.15
CA ILE A 285 14.14 -9.56 -0.82
C ILE A 285 15.10 -10.53 -0.15
N PHE A 286 15.12 -10.63 1.19
CA PHE A 286 16.04 -11.52 1.91
C PHE A 286 15.81 -13.00 1.60
N TYR A 287 14.57 -13.35 1.29
CA TYR A 287 14.17 -14.72 1.01
C TYR A 287 14.22 -15.00 -0.49
N GLN A 288 13.91 -14.00 -1.31
CA GLN A 288 14.12 -14.03 -2.74
C GLN A 288 15.59 -14.31 -3.09
N ILE A 289 16.56 -13.57 -2.53
CA ILE A 289 17.99 -13.82 -2.78
C ILE A 289 18.47 -15.19 -2.26
N PHE A 290 17.73 -15.79 -1.32
CA PHE A 290 18.01 -17.13 -0.77
C PHE A 290 17.33 -18.27 -1.55
N SER A 291 16.39 -17.97 -2.45
CA SER A 291 15.47 -18.92 -3.12
C SER A 291 16.10 -19.84 -4.20
N ASP A 292 17.41 -19.74 -4.44
CA ASP A 292 18.13 -20.48 -5.48
C ASP A 292 17.61 -20.27 -6.92
N TYR A 293 16.94 -19.15 -7.23
CA TYR A 293 16.67 -18.74 -8.62
C TYR A 293 17.98 -18.55 -9.41
N LYS A 294 18.98 -17.91 -8.79
CA LYS A 294 20.37 -17.83 -9.26
C LYS A 294 21.27 -18.67 -8.35
N PRO A 295 21.56 -19.95 -8.67
CA PRO A 295 22.29 -20.85 -7.78
C PRO A 295 23.67 -20.33 -7.36
N GLU A 296 24.36 -19.65 -8.28
CA GLU A 296 25.68 -19.06 -8.02
C GLU A 296 25.65 -17.85 -7.07
N LEU A 297 24.48 -17.23 -6.89
CA LEU A 297 24.35 -15.98 -6.13
C LEU A 297 24.64 -16.22 -4.65
N ARG A 298 24.08 -17.26 -4.03
CA ARG A 298 24.32 -17.54 -2.60
C ARG A 298 25.79 -17.73 -2.28
N LYS A 299 26.52 -18.44 -3.15
CA LYS A 299 27.96 -18.63 -3.00
C LYS A 299 28.72 -17.31 -3.08
N LYS A 300 28.38 -16.45 -4.06
CA LYS A 300 28.95 -15.10 -4.19
C LYS A 300 28.63 -14.20 -3.00
N LEU A 301 27.45 -14.36 -2.42
CA LEU A 301 26.96 -13.62 -1.26
C LEU A 301 27.44 -14.21 0.08
N LYS A 302 28.20 -15.31 0.08
CA LYS A 302 28.62 -16.05 1.29
C LYS A 302 27.47 -16.54 2.18
N LEU A 303 26.29 -16.76 1.58
CA LEU A 303 25.11 -17.27 2.27
C LEU A 303 25.14 -18.81 2.37
N THR A 304 26.09 -19.33 3.15
CA THR A 304 26.40 -20.77 3.28
C THR A 304 25.57 -21.49 4.35
N LYS A 305 25.06 -20.78 5.34
CA LYS A 305 24.27 -21.35 6.44
C LYS A 305 22.82 -21.60 6.00
N ASN A 306 22.05 -22.32 6.82
CA ASN A 306 20.61 -22.40 6.57
C ASN A 306 19.96 -21.03 6.82
N LEU A 307 18.86 -20.74 6.15
CA LEU A 307 18.14 -19.47 6.33
C LEU A 307 17.80 -19.20 7.80
N LYS A 308 17.42 -20.26 8.53
CA LYS A 308 17.11 -20.25 9.96
C LYS A 308 18.23 -19.69 10.85
N ASP A 309 19.47 -19.78 10.36
CA ASP A 309 20.65 -19.38 11.11
C ASP A 309 20.99 -17.89 10.91
N TYR A 310 20.27 -17.16 10.07
CA TYR A 310 20.43 -15.71 9.88
C TYR A 310 19.44 -14.94 10.75
N TYR A 311 19.86 -14.59 11.96
CA TYR A 311 18.99 -14.12 13.03
C TYR A 311 18.10 -12.94 12.64
N PHE A 312 18.61 -11.95 11.91
CA PHE A 312 17.83 -10.77 11.52
C PHE A 312 16.62 -11.08 10.63
N VAL A 313 16.60 -12.20 9.92
CA VAL A 313 15.52 -12.55 8.97
C VAL A 313 14.80 -13.84 9.34
N ALA A 314 15.16 -14.47 10.47
CA ALA A 314 14.69 -15.79 10.84
C ALA A 314 14.08 -15.90 12.24
N GLN A 315 13.54 -14.81 12.78
CA GLN A 315 12.91 -14.80 14.11
C GLN A 315 11.48 -15.35 14.12
N ALA A 316 10.83 -15.44 12.95
CA ALA A 316 9.44 -15.84 12.82
C ALA A 316 9.23 -16.70 11.56
N GLU A 317 8.34 -16.28 10.66
CA GLU A 317 7.98 -17.06 9.48
C GLU A 317 9.06 -16.98 8.41
N LEU A 318 9.39 -18.12 7.80
CA LEU A 318 10.38 -18.20 6.72
C LEU A 318 9.76 -18.42 5.35
N THR A 319 8.51 -18.85 5.29
CA THR A 319 7.77 -19.14 4.07
C THR A 319 6.37 -18.55 4.17
N ILE A 320 5.72 -18.39 3.03
CA ILE A 320 4.36 -17.86 2.94
C ILE A 320 3.55 -18.82 2.07
N ASP A 321 2.38 -19.23 2.56
CA ASP A 321 1.51 -20.14 1.83
C ASP A 321 1.06 -19.49 0.51
N GLY A 322 1.29 -20.20 -0.60
CA GLY A 322 0.90 -19.77 -1.94
C GLY A 322 1.84 -18.75 -2.61
N ILE A 323 2.97 -18.38 -2.00
CA ILE A 323 3.99 -17.53 -2.63
C ILE A 323 5.26 -18.32 -2.87
N ASN A 324 5.78 -18.26 -4.10
CA ASN A 324 7.04 -18.89 -4.48
C ASN A 324 8.14 -17.82 -4.58
N ASP A 325 8.99 -17.71 -3.55
CA ASP A 325 10.09 -16.72 -3.52
C ASP A 325 11.04 -16.83 -4.72
N LYS A 326 11.15 -18.00 -5.34
CA LYS A 326 11.99 -18.21 -6.53
C LYS A 326 11.41 -17.54 -7.76
N GLU A 327 10.10 -17.62 -7.94
CA GLU A 327 9.39 -16.94 -9.03
C GLU A 327 9.35 -15.43 -8.79
N GLU A 328 9.09 -15.00 -7.56
CA GLU A 328 9.13 -13.59 -7.19
C GLU A 328 10.53 -12.97 -7.37
N PHE A 329 11.59 -13.74 -7.07
CA PHE A 329 12.95 -13.25 -7.30
C PHE A 329 13.25 -13.08 -8.79
N LYS A 330 12.76 -13.99 -9.65
CA LYS A 330 12.87 -13.85 -11.10
C LYS A 330 12.24 -12.54 -11.58
N LEU A 331 11.00 -12.25 -11.15
CA LEU A 331 10.29 -11.02 -11.51
C LEU A 331 11.03 -9.78 -11.01
N THR A 332 11.59 -9.84 -9.81
CA THR A 332 12.37 -8.74 -9.22
C THR A 332 13.67 -8.51 -10.00
N ASP A 333 14.38 -9.57 -10.38
CA ASP A 333 15.62 -9.49 -11.17
C ASP A 333 15.37 -8.94 -12.58
N GLU A 334 14.31 -9.39 -13.25
CA GLU A 334 13.87 -8.87 -14.55
C GLU A 334 13.44 -7.39 -14.46
N ALA A 335 12.77 -7.00 -13.37
CA ALA A 335 12.35 -5.61 -13.17
C ALA A 335 13.56 -4.66 -13.00
N PHE A 336 14.64 -5.09 -12.35
CA PHE A 336 15.88 -4.30 -12.32
C PHE A 336 16.40 -3.99 -13.73
N ASP A 337 16.35 -4.98 -14.64
CA ASP A 337 16.82 -4.81 -16.01
C ASP A 337 15.93 -3.84 -16.80
N VAL A 338 14.60 -3.95 -16.66
CA VAL A 338 13.65 -3.03 -17.30
C VAL A 338 13.79 -1.60 -16.79
N LEU A 339 14.17 -1.43 -15.51
CA LEU A 339 14.43 -0.14 -14.89
C LEU A 339 15.84 0.39 -15.16
N ASN A 340 16.59 -0.21 -16.08
CA ASN A 340 17.94 0.20 -16.50
C ASN A 340 18.97 0.21 -15.35
N PHE A 341 18.82 -0.66 -14.36
CA PHE A 341 19.92 -0.94 -13.43
C PHE A 341 20.97 -1.76 -14.17
N ASN A 342 22.23 -1.37 -14.04
CA ASN A 342 23.30 -2.21 -14.60
C ASN A 342 23.56 -3.44 -13.72
N GLU A 343 24.23 -4.44 -14.27
CA GLU A 343 24.53 -5.69 -13.56
C GLU A 343 25.32 -5.46 -12.26
N GLN A 344 26.20 -4.46 -12.21
CA GLN A 344 26.96 -4.13 -11.02
C GLN A 344 26.05 -3.54 -9.92
N GLU A 345 25.20 -2.58 -10.27
CA GLU A 345 24.23 -1.96 -9.36
C GLU A 345 23.28 -3.01 -8.76
N LYS A 346 22.77 -3.92 -9.60
CA LYS A 346 21.93 -5.04 -9.19
C LYS A 346 22.67 -5.99 -8.24
N ALA A 347 23.89 -6.38 -8.59
CA ALA A 347 24.72 -7.25 -7.75
C ALA A 347 25.07 -6.60 -6.42
N GLU A 348 25.37 -5.30 -6.39
CA GLU A 348 25.66 -4.54 -5.18
C GLU A 348 24.45 -4.48 -4.25
N CYS A 349 23.22 -4.32 -4.77
CA CYS A 349 22.01 -4.41 -3.95
C CYS A 349 21.92 -5.75 -3.20
N TYR A 350 22.12 -6.86 -3.92
CA TYR A 350 22.10 -8.20 -3.30
C TYR A 350 23.25 -8.38 -2.30
N ARG A 351 24.43 -7.83 -2.62
CA ARG A 351 25.61 -7.84 -1.76
C ARG A 351 25.33 -7.15 -0.44
N LEU A 352 24.73 -5.96 -0.47
CA LEU A 352 24.38 -5.20 0.72
C LEU A 352 23.32 -5.91 1.58
N MET A 353 22.34 -6.58 0.97
CA MET A 353 21.37 -7.39 1.71
C MET A 353 22.04 -8.56 2.45
N SER A 354 22.96 -9.26 1.77
CA SER A 354 23.74 -10.31 2.42
C SER A 354 24.59 -9.78 3.59
N GLY A 355 25.23 -8.61 3.41
CA GLY A 355 25.98 -7.95 4.47
C GLY A 355 25.14 -7.71 5.72
N ILE A 356 23.88 -7.29 5.56
CA ILE A 356 22.93 -7.10 6.68
C ILE A 356 22.59 -8.45 7.34
N MET A 357 22.41 -9.53 6.58
CA MET A 357 22.17 -10.86 7.14
C MET A 357 23.35 -11.34 8.00
N HIS A 358 24.58 -11.16 7.52
CA HIS A 358 25.80 -11.48 8.26
C HIS A 358 25.98 -10.60 9.51
N MET A 359 25.65 -9.30 9.43
CA MET A 359 25.67 -8.41 10.59
C MET A 359 24.82 -8.92 11.75
N GLY A 360 23.67 -9.51 11.47
CA GLY A 360 22.77 -10.07 12.48
C GLY A 360 23.35 -11.24 13.26
N ASN A 361 24.41 -11.86 12.75
CA ASN A 361 25.07 -13.02 13.33
C ASN A 361 26.43 -12.70 13.96
N MET A 362 26.87 -11.44 13.95
CA MET A 362 28.14 -11.05 14.58
C MET A 362 28.07 -11.31 16.10
N LYS A 363 29.08 -12.01 16.64
CA LYS A 363 29.15 -12.37 18.05
C LYS A 363 30.19 -11.56 18.79
N PHE A 364 29.82 -11.13 19.99
CA PHE A 364 30.67 -10.39 20.91
C PHE A 364 30.57 -11.03 22.29
N LYS A 365 31.62 -10.86 23.08
CA LYS A 365 31.68 -11.29 24.48
C LYS A 365 32.14 -10.16 25.38
N GLN A 366 31.84 -10.26 26.66
CA GLN A 366 32.32 -9.31 27.66
C GLN A 366 33.73 -9.69 28.09
N ARG A 367 34.59 -8.68 28.25
CA ARG A 367 35.94 -8.90 28.79
C ARG A 367 35.88 -9.36 30.25
N PRO A 368 36.70 -10.32 30.70
CA PRO A 368 36.60 -10.90 32.04
C PRO A 368 36.78 -9.92 33.22
N ARG A 369 37.34 -8.73 33.00
CA ARG A 369 37.65 -7.73 34.05
C ARG A 369 37.24 -6.31 33.69
N GLU A 370 36.54 -6.12 32.57
CA GLU A 370 36.12 -4.82 32.05
C GLU A 370 34.68 -4.93 31.57
N GLU A 371 33.88 -3.86 31.69
CA GLU A 371 32.54 -3.85 31.10
C GLU A 371 32.54 -3.78 29.56
N GLN A 372 33.72 -3.62 28.96
CA GLN A 372 33.92 -3.53 27.54
C GLN A 372 33.65 -4.86 26.83
N ALA A 373 32.93 -4.80 25.71
CA ALA A 373 32.79 -5.90 24.77
C ALA A 373 34.09 -6.13 23.99
N GLU A 374 34.26 -7.33 23.46
CA GLU A 374 35.25 -7.65 22.45
C GLU A 374 34.68 -8.62 21.40
N PRO A 375 35.20 -8.62 20.16
CA PRO A 375 34.78 -9.60 19.17
C PRO A 375 35.04 -11.02 19.66
N ASP A 376 34.10 -11.93 19.43
CA ASP A 376 34.26 -13.34 19.77
C ASP A 376 34.62 -14.18 18.54
N GLU A 377 33.63 -14.47 17.70
CA GLU A 377 33.79 -15.10 16.38
C GLU A 377 33.80 -14.03 15.29
N THR A 378 34.86 -13.99 14.47
CA THR A 378 35.05 -12.92 13.47
C THR A 378 34.64 -13.31 12.05
N GLU A 379 34.17 -14.54 11.82
CA GLU A 379 33.80 -15.04 10.48
C GLU A 379 32.66 -14.23 9.86
N GLU A 380 31.58 -14.00 10.64
CA GLU A 380 30.42 -13.22 10.20
C GLU A 380 30.78 -11.75 9.98
N ALA A 381 31.68 -11.22 10.83
CA ALA A 381 32.18 -9.86 10.66
C ALA A 381 33.01 -9.71 9.38
N ALA A 382 33.86 -10.69 9.07
CA ALA A 382 34.65 -10.73 7.84
C ALA A 382 33.75 -10.87 6.60
N ALA A 383 32.72 -11.73 6.66
CA ALA A 383 31.75 -11.86 5.57
C ALA A 383 30.97 -10.56 5.34
N ALA A 384 30.45 -9.93 6.41
CA ALA A 384 29.77 -8.63 6.32
C ALA A 384 30.70 -7.54 5.75
N SER A 385 31.93 -7.45 6.23
CA SER A 385 32.91 -6.46 5.79
C SER A 385 33.26 -6.61 4.31
N GLU A 386 33.41 -7.85 3.84
CA GLU A 386 33.61 -8.11 2.41
C GLU A 386 32.39 -7.69 1.59
N MET A 387 31.17 -7.98 2.07
CA MET A 387 29.94 -7.53 1.40
C MET A 387 29.82 -5.99 1.39
N PHE A 388 30.37 -5.27 2.35
CA PHE A 388 30.40 -3.81 2.34
C PHE A 388 31.64 -3.22 1.64
N GLY A 389 32.67 -4.03 1.36
CA GLY A 389 33.91 -3.57 0.75
C GLY A 389 34.76 -2.74 1.71
N ILE A 390 34.72 -3.06 3.00
CA ILE A 390 35.47 -2.39 4.07
C ILE A 390 36.40 -3.36 4.79
N ASP A 391 37.36 -2.82 5.53
CA ASP A 391 38.25 -3.61 6.36
C ASP A 391 37.52 -4.16 7.61
N SER A 392 37.70 -5.45 7.88
CA SER A 392 37.01 -6.17 8.96
C SER A 392 37.48 -5.74 10.35
N GLU A 393 38.80 -5.53 10.50
CA GLU A 393 39.37 -5.10 11.77
C GLU A 393 38.93 -3.67 12.11
N ALA A 394 38.92 -2.78 11.11
CA ALA A 394 38.40 -1.42 11.23
C ALA A 394 36.91 -1.40 11.60
N MET A 395 36.08 -2.25 10.99
CA MET A 395 34.65 -2.37 11.32
C MET A 395 34.45 -2.81 12.78
N LEU A 396 35.15 -3.88 13.20
CA LEU A 396 35.07 -4.40 14.58
C LEU A 396 35.55 -3.37 15.60
N ASN A 397 36.67 -2.69 15.33
CA ASN A 397 37.19 -1.63 16.18
C ASN A 397 36.23 -0.44 16.27
N ALA A 398 35.57 -0.06 15.17
CA ALA A 398 34.59 1.02 15.15
C ALA A 398 33.33 0.69 15.97
N LEU A 399 32.91 -0.59 16.00
CA LEU A 399 31.78 -1.06 16.81
C LEU A 399 32.11 -1.10 18.31
N VAL A 400 33.27 -1.64 18.68
CA VAL A 400 33.64 -1.88 20.09
C VAL A 400 34.28 -0.66 20.75
N LYS A 401 34.98 0.17 19.97
CA LYS A 401 35.73 1.37 20.41
C LYS A 401 35.48 2.57 19.48
N PRO A 402 34.22 3.00 19.27
CA PRO A 402 33.92 4.16 18.45
C PRO A 402 34.68 5.41 18.94
N ARG A 403 35.11 6.23 17.98
CA ARG A 403 35.69 7.54 18.26
C ARG A 403 34.57 8.57 18.29
N VAL A 404 34.43 9.28 19.40
CA VAL A 404 33.44 10.35 19.57
C VAL A 404 34.16 11.68 19.63
N ARG A 405 33.64 12.68 18.92
CA ARG A 405 34.18 14.03 18.96
C ARG A 405 33.64 14.76 20.19
N VAL A 406 34.53 15.19 21.08
CA VAL A 406 34.21 15.97 22.27
C VAL A 406 34.94 17.30 22.16
N GLY A 407 34.22 18.36 21.81
CA GLY A 407 34.82 19.64 21.43
C GLY A 407 35.67 19.50 20.15
N ASN A 408 36.96 19.80 20.27
CA ASN A 408 37.93 19.72 19.16
C ASN A 408 38.73 18.41 19.13
N GLU A 409 38.55 17.51 20.11
CA GLU A 409 39.32 16.26 20.21
C GLU A 409 38.47 15.03 19.91
N TRP A 410 39.14 13.96 19.48
CA TRP A 410 38.54 12.64 19.24
C TRP A 410 38.93 11.69 20.37
N VAL A 411 37.94 11.24 21.13
CA VAL A 411 38.14 10.31 22.25
C VAL A 411 37.61 8.94 21.85
N SER A 412 38.40 7.89 22.10
CA SER A 412 37.94 6.51 21.94
C SER A 412 37.11 6.10 23.15
N LYS A 413 35.89 5.64 22.91
CA LYS A 413 34.96 5.19 23.96
C LYS A 413 34.71 3.70 23.79
N GLY A 414 35.03 2.91 24.81
CA GLY A 414 34.66 1.49 24.84
C GLY A 414 33.14 1.31 24.99
N GLN A 415 32.58 0.32 24.30
CA GLN A 415 31.18 -0.08 24.44
C GLN A 415 31.03 -1.42 25.15
N ASN A 416 29.93 -1.59 25.89
CA ASN A 416 29.52 -2.89 26.44
C ASN A 416 28.76 -3.74 25.40
N MET A 417 28.43 -4.99 25.73
CA MET A 417 27.80 -5.92 24.77
C MET A 417 26.45 -5.42 24.24
N GLU A 418 25.63 -4.83 25.10
CA GLU A 418 24.30 -4.33 24.75
C GLU A 418 24.41 -3.12 23.80
N GLN A 419 25.33 -2.19 24.09
CA GLN A 419 25.61 -1.02 23.24
C GLN A 419 26.10 -1.43 21.84
N VAL A 420 26.96 -2.44 21.75
CA VAL A 420 27.42 -2.98 20.46
C VAL A 420 26.25 -3.60 19.70
N SER A 421 25.43 -4.42 20.35
CA SER A 421 24.23 -5.02 19.75
C SER A 421 23.25 -3.97 19.22
N TRP A 422 22.97 -2.92 20.01
CA TRP A 422 22.13 -1.80 19.57
C TRP A 422 22.74 -1.05 18.40
N SER A 423 24.06 -0.85 18.39
CA SER A 423 24.79 -0.16 17.33
C SER A 423 24.73 -0.96 16.01
N ILE A 424 24.88 -2.28 16.06
CA ILE A 424 24.73 -3.18 14.90
C ILE A 424 23.30 -3.12 14.37
N GLY A 425 22.30 -3.25 15.25
CA GLY A 425 20.90 -3.14 14.86
C GLY A 425 20.56 -1.77 14.26
N ALA A 426 21.07 -0.68 14.83
CA ALA A 426 20.90 0.67 14.32
C ALA A 426 21.56 0.85 12.94
N MET A 427 22.76 0.32 12.77
CA MET A 427 23.50 0.38 11.50
C MET A 427 22.80 -0.44 10.41
N ALA A 428 22.33 -1.66 10.72
CA ALA A 428 21.55 -2.47 9.79
C ALA A 428 20.28 -1.75 9.31
N LYS A 429 19.53 -1.16 10.24
CA LYS A 429 18.34 -0.33 9.94
C LYS A 429 18.68 0.88 9.07
N ALA A 430 19.78 1.57 9.36
CA ALA A 430 20.21 2.74 8.63
C ALA A 430 20.70 2.40 7.21
N LEU A 431 21.47 1.33 7.06
CA LEU A 431 21.93 0.82 5.77
C LEU A 431 20.73 0.42 4.90
N TYR A 432 19.81 -0.39 5.43
CA TYR A 432 18.62 -0.80 4.69
C TYR A 432 17.78 0.38 4.21
N ALA A 433 17.53 1.37 5.09
CA ALA A 433 16.78 2.56 4.72
C ALA A 433 17.47 3.35 3.59
N ARG A 434 18.80 3.55 3.67
CA ARG A 434 19.55 4.24 2.62
C ARG A 434 19.56 3.50 1.29
N ILE A 435 19.58 2.17 1.33
CA ILE A 435 19.47 1.33 0.13
C ILE A 435 18.09 1.51 -0.50
N PHE A 436 17.04 1.50 0.31
CA PHE A 436 15.68 1.75 -0.15
C PHE A 436 15.53 3.17 -0.76
N ASP A 437 16.05 4.19 -0.08
CA ASP A 437 16.07 5.58 -0.60
C ASP A 437 16.77 5.65 -1.97
N TRP A 438 17.90 4.95 -2.10
CA TRP A 438 18.68 4.90 -3.34
C TRP A 438 17.94 4.14 -4.45
N LEU A 439 17.27 3.03 -4.14
CA LEU A 439 16.44 2.28 -5.09
C LEU A 439 15.33 3.16 -5.65
N VAL A 440 14.63 3.91 -4.78
CA VAL A 440 13.58 4.86 -5.20
C VAL A 440 14.16 5.95 -6.09
N LYS A 441 15.31 6.52 -5.71
CA LYS A 441 16.00 7.53 -6.53
C LYS A 441 16.35 6.99 -7.92
N LYS A 442 16.91 5.78 -8.01
CA LYS A 442 17.24 5.12 -9.27
C LYS A 442 16.01 4.81 -10.13
N CYS A 443 14.89 4.41 -9.50
CA CYS A 443 13.62 4.28 -10.20
C CYS A 443 13.20 5.62 -10.81
N ASN A 444 13.30 6.72 -10.05
CA ASN A 444 12.94 8.05 -10.54
C ASN A 444 13.85 8.53 -11.69
N ASP A 445 15.16 8.24 -11.64
CA ASP A 445 16.08 8.55 -12.74
C ASP A 445 15.65 7.89 -14.06
N THR A 446 15.06 6.69 -13.99
CA THR A 446 14.53 5.97 -15.16
C THR A 446 13.16 6.48 -15.61
N LEU A 447 12.30 6.90 -14.67
CA LEU A 447 10.97 7.43 -14.96
C LEU A 447 10.99 8.90 -15.46
N ASP A 448 12.12 9.58 -15.31
CA ASP A 448 12.31 10.94 -15.78
C ASP A 448 12.61 11.00 -17.29
N GLN A 449 11.59 11.30 -18.10
CA GLN A 449 11.80 11.62 -19.51
C GLN A 449 12.30 13.06 -19.68
N LYS A 450 13.61 13.19 -19.87
CA LYS A 450 14.25 14.49 -20.16
C LYS A 450 13.69 15.09 -21.46
N GLY A 451 13.34 16.37 -21.41
CA GLY A 451 12.96 17.17 -22.59
C GLY A 451 11.46 17.38 -22.82
N LEU A 452 10.60 16.77 -22.00
CA LEU A 452 9.16 17.09 -22.00
C LEU A 452 8.83 18.13 -20.92
N SER A 453 7.91 19.06 -21.23
CA SER A 453 7.43 20.02 -20.23
C SER A 453 6.55 19.30 -19.19
N ARG A 454 6.74 19.67 -17.92
CA ARG A 454 5.91 19.23 -16.80
C ARG A 454 5.04 20.40 -16.38
N ASP A 455 3.81 20.43 -16.87
CA ASP A 455 2.89 21.56 -16.68
C ASP A 455 1.97 21.33 -15.46
N SER A 456 1.56 20.10 -15.21
CA SER A 456 0.71 19.72 -14.06
C SER A 456 0.95 18.26 -13.68
N PHE A 457 0.55 17.85 -12.48
CA PHE A 457 0.62 16.45 -12.06
C PHE A 457 -0.65 15.99 -11.34
N ILE A 458 -0.85 14.66 -11.37
CA ILE A 458 -1.80 13.97 -10.50
C ILE A 458 -1.00 13.09 -9.55
N GLY A 459 -1.09 13.39 -8.26
CA GLY A 459 -0.41 12.64 -7.20
C GLY A 459 -1.29 11.52 -6.66
N VAL A 460 -0.82 10.28 -6.68
CA VAL A 460 -1.52 9.13 -6.07
C VAL A 460 -0.81 8.76 -4.77
N LEU A 461 -1.51 8.93 -3.64
CA LEU A 461 -1.00 8.61 -2.31
C LEU A 461 -1.52 7.23 -1.87
N ASP A 462 -0.58 6.30 -1.69
CA ASP A 462 -0.78 4.98 -1.09
C ASP A 462 0.01 4.92 0.22
N ILE A 463 -0.66 5.12 1.34
CA ILE A 463 -0.02 5.08 2.66
C ILE A 463 -0.30 3.74 3.33
N ALA A 464 0.63 3.27 4.16
CA ALA A 464 0.43 2.07 4.98
C ALA A 464 -0.90 2.19 5.76
N GLY A 465 -1.68 1.10 5.75
CA GLY A 465 -2.99 1.09 6.37
C GLY A 465 -2.91 1.22 7.88
N PHE A 466 -3.98 1.73 8.49
CA PHE A 466 -4.10 1.77 9.95
C PHE A 466 -4.08 0.33 10.51
N GLU A 467 -3.23 0.09 11.53
CA GLU A 467 -3.11 -1.18 12.23
C GLU A 467 -3.16 -0.92 13.74
N ILE A 468 -4.18 -1.44 14.43
CA ILE A 468 -4.22 -1.44 15.90
C ILE A 468 -3.56 -2.74 16.39
N PHE A 469 -2.43 -2.60 17.07
CA PHE A 469 -1.75 -3.71 17.75
C PHE A 469 -2.09 -3.76 19.24
N ASP A 470 -2.15 -4.96 19.81
CA ASP A 470 -2.38 -5.17 21.25
C ASP A 470 -1.24 -4.62 22.12
N VAL A 471 0.00 -4.63 21.59
CA VAL A 471 1.18 -4.05 22.24
C VAL A 471 1.48 -2.68 21.61
N ARG A 472 1.07 -1.62 22.31
CA ARG A 472 1.40 -0.23 21.93
C ARG A 472 2.83 0.10 22.39
N LEU A 473 3.79 0.10 21.48
CA LEU A 473 5.11 0.69 21.76
C LEU A 473 4.96 2.23 21.72
N ASN A 474 5.20 2.89 22.85
CA ASN A 474 4.99 4.33 23.09
C ASN A 474 5.86 5.30 22.27
N SER A 475 6.46 4.88 21.15
CA SER A 475 7.48 5.66 20.44
C SER A 475 7.35 5.67 18.91
N ASP A 476 6.16 5.44 18.35
CA ASP A 476 5.98 5.40 16.90
C ASP A 476 5.67 6.80 16.30
N PRO A 477 6.57 7.42 15.51
CA PRO A 477 6.34 8.69 14.82
C PRO A 477 5.19 8.65 13.81
N MET A 478 4.73 7.47 13.39
CA MET A 478 3.57 7.28 12.51
C MET A 478 2.30 7.94 13.04
N ARG A 479 2.19 8.14 14.37
CA ARG A 479 1.01 8.72 15.01
C ARG A 479 0.85 10.23 14.76
N GLN A 480 1.92 10.99 14.59
CA GLN A 480 1.82 12.45 14.48
C GLN A 480 1.38 12.93 13.10
N VAL A 481 1.75 12.21 12.03
CA VAL A 481 1.40 12.60 10.66
C VAL A 481 -0.03 12.20 10.30
N MET A 482 -0.53 11.06 10.81
CA MET A 482 -1.83 10.54 10.38
C MET A 482 -3.06 11.13 11.08
N ASN A 483 -2.91 11.71 12.29
CA ASN A 483 -3.99 12.49 12.91
C ASN A 483 -4.33 13.77 12.13
N PHE A 484 -3.40 14.25 11.28
CA PHE A 484 -3.57 15.47 10.49
C PHE A 484 -4.41 15.28 9.22
N VAL A 485 -4.51 14.07 8.68
CA VAL A 485 -5.16 13.81 7.37
C VAL A 485 -6.66 13.53 7.50
N CYS A 486 -7.16 13.15 8.68
CA CYS A 486 -8.56 12.76 8.90
C CYS A 486 -9.33 13.63 9.90
N CYS A 487 -8.72 14.66 10.49
CA CYS A 487 -9.43 15.62 11.34
C CYS A 487 -9.68 16.92 10.55
N THR A 488 -10.92 17.38 10.58
CA THR A 488 -11.44 18.61 9.97
C THR A 488 -10.50 19.82 10.13
N PRO A 489 -10.46 20.75 9.15
CA PRO A 489 -9.64 21.96 9.26
C PRO A 489 -10.22 22.82 10.37
N ASN A 490 -9.48 22.98 11.47
CA ASN A 490 -9.72 24.09 12.38
C ASN A 490 -9.00 25.31 11.78
N PRO A 491 -9.70 26.36 11.34
CA PRO A 491 -9.07 27.49 10.61
C PRO A 491 -8.13 28.34 11.47
N ASP A 492 -8.11 28.15 12.79
CA ASP A 492 -7.45 29.06 13.74
C ASP A 492 -6.10 28.57 14.28
N ALA A 493 -5.48 27.56 13.66
CA ALA A 493 -4.21 27.00 14.12
C ALA A 493 -3.11 27.09 13.07
N ILE A 494 -2.85 28.29 12.56
CA ILE A 494 -1.60 28.60 11.84
C ILE A 494 -1.07 29.91 12.39
N ASP A 495 -0.26 29.82 13.44
CA ASP A 495 0.65 30.90 13.84
C ASP A 495 2.07 30.31 13.74
N PHE A 496 2.69 30.49 12.58
CA PHE A 496 4.12 30.23 12.41
C PHE A 496 4.86 31.49 12.86
N ASN A 497 5.17 31.54 14.16
CA ASN A 497 6.22 32.40 14.67
C ASN A 497 7.50 31.57 14.94
N GLU A 498 8.60 32.22 14.61
CA GLU A 498 9.97 31.76 14.39
C GLU A 498 10.66 31.05 15.58
N SER A 499 11.59 30.14 15.26
CA SER A 499 13.01 30.23 15.68
C SER A 499 13.86 29.15 15.01
#